data_AF-A0A1U7DVI0-F1
#
_entry.id   AF-A0A1U7DVI0-F1
#
_cell.length_a   1.000
_cell.length_b   1.000
_cell.length_c   1.000
_cell.angle_alpha   90.00
_cell.angle_beta   90.00
_cell.angle_gamma   90.00
#
_symmetry.space_group_name_H-M   'P 1'
#
loop_
_entity.id
_entity.type
_entity.pdbx_description
1 polymer ?
#
loop_
_entity_poly.entity_id
_entity_poly.type
_entity_poly.pdbx_seq_one_letter_code
_entity_poly.pdbx_strand_id
1 'polypeptide(L)'
;MVNTEAFTKRLKKVMDYYGESASSFAEKIGVQRSSISHILSGRNKPSLEFVLKILSSFPEVELYWLLNGKGQFPSIQKTLDFKDEPKKEVTNQKNIETKLDSTNSNKTIERIVIFYSDGTFKNFQN
;
A
#
# COMPACT_ATOMS: atom_id res chain seq x y z
N MET A 1 19.52 -3.85 9.30
CA MET A 1 19.79 -4.86 8.26
C MET A 1 18.47 -5.55 7.90
N VAL A 2 18.14 -5.73 6.62
CA VAL A 2 16.87 -6.37 6.22
C VAL A 2 16.87 -7.84 6.64
N ASN A 3 15.81 -8.28 7.33
CA ASN A 3 15.61 -9.68 7.67
C ASN A 3 15.03 -10.42 6.46
N THR A 4 15.84 -11.28 5.85
CA THR A 4 15.47 -12.02 4.62
C THR A 4 14.24 -12.90 4.81
N GLU A 5 14.13 -13.61 5.94
CA GLU A 5 12.98 -14.50 6.20
C GLU A 5 11.67 -13.70 6.29
N ALA A 6 11.69 -12.59 7.03
CA ALA A 6 10.54 -11.72 7.17
C ALA A 6 10.15 -11.04 5.84
N PHE A 7 11.14 -10.64 5.04
CA PHE A 7 10.93 -10.12 3.69
C PHE A 7 10.24 -11.17 2.80
N THR A 8 10.75 -12.40 2.79
CA THR A 8 10.19 -13.50 1.99
C THR A 8 8.75 -13.82 2.37
N LYS A 9 8.40 -13.78 3.67
CA LYS A 9 7.01 -13.95 4.13
C LYS A 9 6.09 -12.86 3.60
N ARG A 10 6.55 -11.61 3.58
CA ARG A 10 5.77 -10.48 3.04
C ARG A 10 5.66 -10.54 1.52
N LEU A 11 6.74 -10.91 0.83
CA LEU A 11 6.71 -11.13 -0.63
C LEU A 11 5.68 -12.20 -1.00
N LYS A 12 5.64 -13.33 -0.28
CA LYS A 12 4.60 -14.36 -0.45
C LYS A 12 3.20 -13.79 -0.22
N LYS A 13 3.00 -13.00 0.84
CA LYS A 13 1.71 -12.33 1.09
C LYS A 13 1.28 -11.43 -0.07
N VAL A 14 2.21 -10.70 -0.71
CA VAL A 14 1.93 -9.91 -1.92
C VAL A 14 1.50 -10.83 -3.06
N MET A 15 2.26 -11.89 -3.33
CA MET A 15 1.93 -12.87 -4.38
C MET A 15 0.54 -13.48 -4.17
N ASP A 16 0.24 -13.93 -2.95
CA ASP A 16 -1.04 -14.54 -2.60
C ASP A 16 -2.20 -13.55 -2.75
N TYR A 17 -2.02 -12.28 -2.34
CA TYR A 17 -3.04 -11.24 -2.45
C TYR A 17 -3.45 -10.97 -3.91
N TYR A 18 -2.50 -10.97 -4.83
CA TYR A 18 -2.78 -10.79 -6.27
C TYR A 18 -3.03 -12.12 -7.01
N GLY A 19 -2.97 -13.27 -6.34
CA GLY A 19 -3.13 -14.58 -6.97
C GLY A 19 -2.00 -14.96 -7.94
N GLU A 20 -0.79 -14.42 -7.73
CA GLU A 20 0.34 -14.58 -8.64
C GLU A 20 1.19 -15.80 -8.28
N SER A 21 1.46 -16.67 -9.26
CA SER A 21 2.49 -17.71 -9.11
C SER A 21 3.89 -17.09 -9.15
N ALA A 22 4.92 -17.81 -8.70
CA ALA A 22 6.31 -17.34 -8.78
C ALA A 22 6.75 -17.00 -10.21
N SER A 23 6.23 -17.73 -11.21
CA SER A 23 6.54 -17.47 -12.62
C SER A 23 5.84 -16.22 -13.13
N SER A 24 4.52 -16.09 -12.87
CA SER A 24 3.74 -14.93 -13.30
C SER A 24 4.20 -13.64 -12.60
N PHE A 25 4.54 -13.72 -11.31
CA PHE A 25 5.10 -12.60 -10.57
C PHE A 25 6.42 -12.12 -11.17
N ALA A 26 7.33 -13.04 -11.54
CA ALA A 26 8.60 -12.70 -12.18
C ALA A 26 8.40 -11.96 -13.51
N GLU A 27 7.48 -12.44 -14.33
CA GLU A 27 7.12 -11.83 -15.61
C GLU A 27 6.54 -10.43 -15.41
N LYS A 28 5.62 -10.27 -14.46
CA LYS A 28 4.94 -9.00 -14.16
C LYS A 28 5.88 -7.90 -13.66
N ILE A 29 6.92 -8.24 -12.91
CA ILE A 29 7.92 -7.28 -12.45
C ILE A 29 9.15 -7.19 -13.37
N GLY A 30 9.19 -7.93 -14.48
CA GLY A 30 10.29 -7.89 -15.45
C GLY A 30 11.62 -8.39 -14.88
N VAL A 31 11.61 -9.54 -14.19
CA VAL A 31 12.82 -10.22 -13.70
C VAL A 31 12.84 -11.70 -14.11
N GLN A 32 14.00 -12.34 -13.99
CA GLN A 32 14.11 -13.77 -14.24
C GLN A 32 13.37 -14.58 -13.17
N ARG A 33 12.73 -15.69 -13.58
CA ARG A 33 12.04 -16.62 -12.66
C ARG A 33 12.97 -17.17 -11.56
N SER A 34 14.24 -17.39 -11.91
CA SER A 34 15.29 -17.81 -10.96
C SER A 34 15.51 -16.78 -9.85
N SER A 35 15.38 -15.48 -10.14
CA SER A 35 15.48 -14.41 -9.14
C SER A 35 14.41 -14.56 -8.07
N ILE A 36 13.15 -14.81 -8.45
CA ILE A 36 12.07 -15.06 -7.49
C ILE A 36 12.37 -16.31 -6.66
N SER A 37 12.77 -17.41 -7.32
CA SER A 37 13.08 -18.66 -6.62
C SER A 37 14.19 -18.51 -5.56
N HIS A 38 15.27 -17.78 -5.87
CA HIS A 38 16.38 -17.58 -4.95
C HIS A 38 16.04 -16.66 -3.77
N ILE A 39 15.16 -15.70 -3.98
CA ILE A 39 14.63 -14.84 -2.91
C ILE A 39 13.69 -15.64 -2.00
N LEU A 40 12.77 -16.42 -2.59
CA LEU A 40 11.81 -17.21 -1.83
C LEU A 40 12.45 -18.33 -1.02
N SER A 41 13.62 -18.84 -1.43
CA SER A 41 14.40 -19.81 -0.66
C SER A 41 15.26 -19.17 0.44
N GLY A 42 15.35 -17.84 0.49
CA GLY A 42 16.17 -17.11 1.45
C GLY A 42 17.68 -17.17 1.19
N ARG A 43 18.11 -17.80 0.08
CA ARG A 43 19.53 -17.84 -0.31
C ARG A 43 20.06 -16.45 -0.67
N ASN A 44 19.22 -15.61 -1.28
CA ASN A 44 19.61 -14.28 -1.74
C ASN A 44 18.86 -13.17 -0.99
N LYS A 45 19.55 -12.03 -0.82
CA LYS A 45 18.91 -10.77 -0.42
C LYS A 45 18.34 -10.07 -1.66
N PRO A 46 17.19 -9.38 -1.55
CA PRO A 46 16.66 -8.58 -2.65
C PRO A 46 17.60 -7.41 -2.96
N SER A 47 17.85 -7.15 -4.25
CA SER A 47 18.53 -5.93 -4.69
C SER A 47 17.59 -4.74 -4.63
N LEU A 48 18.14 -3.52 -4.63
CA LEU A 48 17.32 -2.31 -4.69
C LEU A 48 16.44 -2.29 -5.95
N GLU A 49 17.02 -2.61 -7.11
CA GLU A 49 16.29 -2.67 -8.39
C GLU A 49 15.09 -3.63 -8.31
N PHE A 50 15.29 -4.80 -7.70
CA PHE A 50 14.23 -5.79 -7.50
C PHE A 50 13.09 -5.24 -6.64
N VAL A 51 13.42 -4.54 -5.55
CA VAL A 51 12.43 -3.91 -4.67
C VAL A 51 11.68 -2.81 -5.40
N LEU A 52 12.38 -1.94 -6.13
CA LEU A 52 11.76 -0.85 -6.90
C LEU A 52 10.78 -1.39 -7.96
N LYS A 53 11.17 -2.45 -8.68
CA LYS A 53 10.28 -3.13 -9.64
C LYS A 53 8.99 -3.65 -8.99
N ILE A 54 9.08 -4.22 -7.79
CA ILE A 54 7.88 -4.64 -7.03
C ILE A 54 6.99 -3.42 -6.74
N LEU A 55 7.55 -2.34 -6.21
CA LEU A 55 6.76 -1.14 -5.85
C LEU A 55 6.12 -0.49 -7.07
N SER A 56 6.80 -0.49 -8.23
CA SER A 56 6.24 0.03 -9.47
C SER A 56 5.13 -0.85 -10.05
N SER A 57 5.24 -2.18 -9.93
CA SER A 57 4.23 -3.12 -10.44
C SER A 57 3.04 -3.33 -9.50
N PHE A 58 3.19 -3.07 -8.20
CA PHE A 58 2.18 -3.31 -7.17
C PHE A 58 2.01 -2.07 -6.28
N PRO A 59 1.20 -1.08 -6.70
CA PRO A 59 1.06 0.21 -6.01
C PRO A 59 0.56 0.12 -4.56
N GLU A 60 -0.14 -0.95 -4.18
CA GLU A 60 -0.56 -1.16 -2.79
C GLU A 60 0.59 -1.59 -1.87
N VAL A 61 1.75 -1.98 -2.40
CA VAL A 61 2.94 -2.37 -1.62
C VAL A 61 3.73 -1.13 -1.20
N GLU A 62 3.92 -0.97 0.10
CA GLU A 62 4.73 0.12 0.67
C GLU A 62 6.14 -0.37 1.02
N LEU A 63 7.17 0.46 0.74
CA LEU A 63 8.58 0.10 0.87
C LEU A 63 8.94 -0.33 2.30
N TYR A 64 8.54 0.47 3.28
CA TYR A 64 8.87 0.26 4.68
C TYR A 64 8.15 -0.96 5.24
N TRP A 65 6.92 -1.21 4.81
CA TRP A 65 6.19 -2.45 5.10
C TRP A 65 6.92 -3.65 4.49
N LEU A 66 7.28 -3.59 3.21
CA LEU A 66 7.92 -4.71 2.52
C LEU A 66 9.29 -5.06 3.13
N LEU A 67 10.09 -4.07 3.52
CA LEU A 67 11.44 -4.29 4.04
C LEU A 67 11.47 -4.55 5.55
N ASN A 68 10.65 -3.83 6.33
CA ASN A 68 10.76 -3.80 7.79
C ASN A 68 9.49 -4.27 8.51
N GLY A 69 8.40 -4.54 7.77
CA GLY A 69 7.13 -5.01 8.34
C GLY A 69 6.34 -3.94 9.09
N LYS A 70 6.70 -2.66 8.93
CA LYS A 70 6.03 -1.53 9.59
C LYS A 70 5.13 -0.82 8.58
N GLY A 71 3.91 -0.46 8.99
CA GLY A 71 2.88 0.03 8.09
C GLY A 71 1.85 -1.06 7.79
N GLN A 72 1.12 -0.92 6.68
CA GLN A 72 0.07 -1.86 6.30
C GLN A 72 0.16 -2.24 4.83
N PHE A 73 -0.21 -3.49 4.52
CA PHE A 73 -0.43 -3.98 3.18
C PHE A 73 -1.75 -4.77 3.15
N PRO A 74 -2.64 -4.49 2.18
CA PRO A 74 -2.51 -3.46 1.14
C PRO A 74 -2.54 -2.04 1.72
N SER A 75 -1.74 -1.13 1.17
CA SER A 75 -1.77 0.29 1.55
C SER A 75 -2.94 0.99 0.85
N ILE A 76 -3.58 1.92 1.56
CA ILE A 76 -4.59 2.79 0.96
C ILE A 76 -3.78 3.81 0.16
N GLN A 77 -3.94 3.82 -1.16
CA GLN A 77 -3.16 4.67 -2.06
C GLN A 77 -3.21 6.14 -1.59
N LYS A 78 -2.13 6.59 -0.94
CA LYS A 78 -1.83 8.01 -0.85
C LYS A 78 -1.03 8.25 -2.13
N THR A 79 -1.61 8.95 -3.10
CA THR A 79 -0.87 9.36 -4.29
C THR A 79 0.40 10.05 -3.81
N LEU A 80 1.54 9.39 -3.96
CA LEU A 80 2.84 10.02 -3.79
C LEU A 80 3.05 10.84 -5.07
N ASP A 81 2.37 11.99 -5.10
CA ASP A 81 2.58 13.03 -6.09
C ASP A 81 3.97 13.62 -5.84
N PHE A 82 5.01 12.98 -6.35
CA PHE A 82 6.29 13.64 -6.58
C PHE A 82 6.12 14.60 -7.76
N LYS A 83 5.44 15.73 -7.51
CA LYS A 83 5.48 16.90 -8.38
C LYS A 83 6.45 17.91 -7.78
N ASP A 84 7.70 17.81 -8.20
CA ASP A 84 8.57 18.97 -8.22
C ASP A 84 8.07 19.91 -9.33
N GLU A 85 7.19 20.86 -8.99
CA GLU A 85 6.99 22.17 -9.66
C GLU A 85 5.95 23.04 -8.93
N PRO A 86 6.06 24.39 -8.98
CA PRO A 86 5.31 25.31 -8.12
C PRO A 86 3.87 25.58 -8.60
N LYS A 87 2.95 25.62 -7.62
CA LYS A 87 1.54 26.10 -7.61
C LYS A 87 0.91 26.57 -8.95
N LYS A 88 -0.23 25.95 -9.30
CA LYS A 88 -1.47 26.67 -9.67
C LYS A 88 -2.72 25.93 -9.17
N GLU A 89 -3.62 26.68 -8.55
CA GLU A 89 -4.98 26.28 -8.16
C GLU A 89 -5.81 25.90 -9.38
N VAL A 90 -6.49 24.76 -9.34
CA VAL A 90 -7.75 24.55 -10.09
C VAL A 90 -8.67 23.61 -9.28
N THR A 91 -9.78 24.19 -8.84
CA THR A 91 -11.01 23.54 -8.38
C THR A 91 -11.43 22.38 -9.27
N ASN A 92 -11.72 21.22 -8.69
CA ASN A 92 -12.72 20.31 -9.25
C ASN A 92 -13.30 19.40 -8.16
N GLN A 93 -14.57 19.64 -7.85
CA GLN A 93 -15.42 18.78 -7.04
C GLN A 93 -15.59 17.43 -7.75
N LYS A 94 -15.25 16.33 -7.07
CA LYS A 94 -15.82 15.02 -7.35
C LYS A 94 -16.23 14.35 -6.05
N ASN A 95 -17.54 14.14 -5.93
CA ASN A 95 -18.20 13.37 -4.90
C ASN A 95 -17.52 12.00 -4.74
N ILE A 96 -17.13 11.67 -3.52
CA ILE A 96 -16.92 10.28 -3.09
C ILE A 96 -18.19 9.88 -2.35
N GLU A 97 -19.12 9.26 -3.08
CA GLU A 97 -20.16 8.45 -2.46
C GLU A 97 -19.49 7.19 -1.91
N THR A 98 -19.19 7.20 -0.62
CA THR A 98 -18.80 6.00 0.10
C THR A 98 -20.05 5.12 0.23
N LYS A 99 -20.07 4.02 -0.51
CA LYS A 99 -20.97 2.88 -0.24
C LYS A 99 -20.75 2.46 1.22
N LEU A 100 -21.68 2.84 2.09
CA LEU A 100 -21.76 2.33 3.44
C LEU A 100 -22.41 0.95 3.37
N ASP A 101 -21.67 -0.07 3.78
CA ASP A 101 -22.20 -1.42 3.95
C ASP A 101 -23.47 -1.37 4.80
N SER A 102 -24.58 -1.73 4.16
CA SER A 102 -25.89 -1.83 4.77
C SER A 102 -25.96 -3.11 5.60
N THR A 103 -25.40 -3.07 6.81
CA THR A 103 -25.69 -4.05 7.87
C THR A 103 -25.63 -3.38 9.25
N ASN A 104 -26.78 -2.83 9.68
CA ASN A 104 -27.32 -2.71 11.05
C ASN A 104 -28.13 -1.43 11.23
N SER A 105 -29.45 -1.56 11.28
CA SER A 105 -30.44 -0.48 11.34
C SER A 105 -30.63 0.17 12.72
N ASN A 106 -29.66 0.11 13.64
CA ASN A 106 -29.81 0.65 15.01
C ASN A 106 -28.52 1.30 15.57
N LYS A 107 -27.68 1.91 14.73
CA LYS A 107 -26.49 2.64 15.22
C LYS A 107 -26.81 4.11 15.45
N THR A 108 -26.73 4.55 16.70
CA THR A 108 -26.76 5.98 17.05
C THR A 108 -25.35 6.55 16.99
N ILE A 109 -25.22 7.80 16.51
CA ILE A 109 -23.92 8.47 16.46
C ILE A 109 -23.52 8.87 17.89
N GLU A 110 -22.44 8.30 18.40
CA GLU A 110 -21.90 8.67 19.73
C GLU A 110 -21.02 9.92 19.67
N ARG A 111 -20.24 10.09 18.59
CA ARG A 111 -19.27 11.18 18.46
C ARG A 111 -18.96 11.50 17.00
N ILE A 112 -18.83 12.79 16.70
CA ILE A 112 -18.32 13.31 15.44
C ILE A 112 -17.10 14.18 15.72
N VAL A 113 -16.00 13.97 15.00
CA VAL A 113 -14.83 14.85 15.01
C VAL A 113 -14.63 15.39 13.60
N ILE A 114 -14.70 16.71 13.45
CA ILE A 114 -14.50 17.42 12.17
C ILE A 114 -13.12 18.05 12.21
N PHE A 115 -12.24 17.70 11.27
CA PHE A 115 -10.93 18.33 11.09
C PHE A 115 -11.01 19.40 10.00
N TYR A 116 -10.49 20.58 10.29
CA TYR A 116 -10.39 21.68 9.34
C TYR A 116 -9.00 21.72 8.71
N SER A 117 -8.90 22.33 7.53
CA SER A 117 -7.64 22.47 6.79
C SER A 117 -6.61 23.35 7.50
N ASP A 118 -7.04 24.15 8.48
CA ASP A 118 -6.18 24.98 9.34
C ASP A 118 -5.60 24.21 10.54
N GLY A 119 -5.87 22.90 10.62
CA GLY A 119 -5.41 22.03 11.71
C GLY A 119 -6.26 22.09 12.98
N THR A 120 -7.32 22.90 12.99
CA THR A 120 -8.29 22.89 14.10
C THR A 120 -9.26 21.71 13.98
N PHE A 121 -9.95 21.37 15.07
CA PHE A 121 -11.02 20.38 15.04
C PHE A 121 -12.22 20.81 15.87
N LYS A 122 -13.41 20.31 15.49
CA LYS A 122 -14.63 20.38 16.31
C LYS A 122 -15.07 18.99 16.71
N ASN A 123 -15.45 18.85 17.97
CA ASN A 123 -15.98 17.63 18.55
C ASN A 123 -17.47 17.83 18.86
N PHE A 124 -18.31 16.91 18.42
CA PHE A 124 -19.72 16.83 18.78
C PHE A 124 -19.95 15.48 19.44
N GLN A 125 -20.61 15.48 20.58
CA GLN A 125 -20.97 14.28 21.33
C GLN A 125 -22.44 14.42 21.74
N ASN A 126 -23.17 13.31 21.70
CA ASN A 126 -24.57 13.24 22.11
C ASN A 126 -24.70 13.11 23.64
#